data_AF-A0A3G1Q3T0-F1
#
_entry.id   AF-A0A3G1Q3T0-F1
#
_cell.length_a   1.000
_cell.length_b   1.000
_cell.length_c   1.000
_cell.angle_alpha   90.00
_cell.angle_beta   90.00
_cell.angle_gamma   90.00
#
_symmetry.space_group_name_H-M   'P 1'
#
loop_
_entity.id
_entity.type
_entity.pdbx_description
1 polymer ?
#
loop_
_entity_poly.entity_id
_entity_poly.type
_entity_poly.pdbx_seq_one_letter_code
_entity_poly.pdbx_strand_id
1 'polypeptide(L)'
;MVVLFFVFFVFFLFGFVIYFFNCGLLNKYGVVGFEWGSSYECGFFSAMISLDCFSFTYFSLLVVFVIFDLEVFLLLNMPLQGVLFGNFWCYYFFLLVMFLGFVVELFSGYVRWVY
;
A
#
# COMPACT_ATOMS: atom_id res chain seq x y z
N MET A 1 0.89 -41.83 11.63
CA MET A 1 1.48 -41.30 12.87
C MET A 1 2.91 -40.81 12.68
N VAL A 2 3.83 -41.59 12.10
CA VAL A 2 5.24 -41.19 11.87
C VAL A 2 5.40 -39.92 11.02
N VAL A 3 4.62 -39.78 9.94
CA VAL A 3 4.65 -38.58 9.07
C VAL A 3 4.26 -37.31 9.84
N LEU A 4 3.32 -37.42 10.77
CA LEU A 4 2.82 -36.31 11.57
C LEU A 4 3.91 -35.83 12.56
N PHE A 5 4.65 -36.76 13.17
CA PHE A 5 5.83 -36.44 13.99
C PHE A 5 6.96 -35.78 13.18
N PHE A 6 7.18 -36.22 11.94
CA PHE A 6 8.19 -35.62 11.07
C PHE A 6 7.88 -34.15 10.73
N VAL A 7 6.62 -33.84 10.42
CA VAL A 7 6.20 -32.45 10.15
C VAL A 7 6.37 -31.56 11.38
N PHE A 8 6.00 -32.04 12.58
CA PHE A 8 6.21 -31.29 13.81
C PHE A 8 7.69 -31.04 14.10
N PHE A 9 8.55 -32.03 13.86
CA PHE A 9 9.99 -31.91 14.07
C PHE A 9 10.61 -30.85 13.13
N VAL A 10 10.20 -30.84 11.86
CA VAL A 10 10.65 -29.82 10.89
C VAL A 10 10.20 -28.42 11.31
N PHE A 11 8.94 -28.25 11.72
CA PHE A 11 8.45 -26.96 12.22
C PHE A 11 9.19 -26.47 13.47
N PHE A 12 9.52 -27.37 14.39
CA PHE A 12 10.26 -27.03 15.59
C PHE A 12 11.70 -26.58 15.28
N LEU A 13 12.38 -27.26 14.34
CA LEU A 13 13.71 -26.86 13.89
C LEU A 13 13.71 -25.47 13.24
N PHE A 14 12.75 -25.19 12.37
CA PHE A 14 12.61 -23.85 11.78
C PHE A 14 12.34 -22.79 12.85
N GLY A 15 11.47 -23.06 13.81
CA GLY A 15 11.20 -22.17 14.93
C GLY A 15 12.44 -21.88 15.78
N PHE A 16 13.27 -22.89 16.03
CA PHE A 16 14.51 -22.73 16.80
C PHE A 16 15.55 -21.87 16.06
N VAL A 17 15.72 -22.09 14.75
CA VAL A 17 16.62 -21.28 13.91
C VAL A 17 16.17 -19.82 13.92
N ILE A 18 14.88 -19.56 13.70
CA ILE A 18 14.33 -18.20 13.71
C ILE A 18 14.51 -17.54 15.08
N TYR A 19 14.24 -18.27 16.17
CA TYR A 19 14.41 -17.75 17.54
C TYR A 19 15.87 -17.41 17.85
N PHE A 20 16.82 -18.24 17.40
CA PHE A 20 18.25 -18.00 17.60
C PHE A 20 18.73 -16.75 16.86
N PHE A 21 18.33 -16.57 15.60
CA PHE A 21 18.69 -15.38 14.82
C PHE A 21 17.97 -14.10 15.31
N ASN A 22 16.75 -14.23 15.83
CA ASN A 22 16.01 -13.13 16.45
C ASN A 22 16.37 -12.93 17.93
N CYS A 23 17.34 -13.68 18.46
CA CYS A 23 17.65 -13.63 19.88
C CYS A 23 18.23 -12.25 20.19
N GLY A 24 17.39 -11.39 20.76
CA GLY A 24 17.75 -10.06 21.24
C GLY A 24 18.85 -10.06 22.28
N LEU A 25 19.30 -11.24 22.75
CA LEU A 25 20.53 -11.40 23.53
C LEU A 25 21.76 -10.91 22.75
N LEU A 26 21.92 -11.23 21.46
CA LEU A 26 23.05 -10.70 20.67
C LEU A 26 22.88 -9.21 20.33
N ASN A 27 21.65 -8.75 20.13
CA ASN A 27 21.36 -7.37 19.72
C ASN A 27 21.44 -6.35 20.88
N LYS A 28 21.35 -6.79 22.14
CA LYS A 28 21.37 -5.90 23.32
C LYS A 28 22.77 -5.51 23.82
N TYR A 29 23.85 -6.05 23.24
CA TYR A 29 25.21 -5.74 23.69
C TYR A 29 25.76 -4.39 23.21
N GLY A 30 25.01 -3.64 22.40
CA GLY A 30 25.28 -2.23 22.16
C GLY A 30 24.47 -1.38 23.13
N VAL A 31 25.13 -0.59 23.98
CA VAL A 31 24.47 0.56 24.61
C VAL A 31 24.08 1.49 23.48
N VAL A 32 22.81 1.46 23.07
CA VAL A 32 22.26 2.44 22.14
C VAL A 32 22.36 3.79 22.84
N GLY A 33 23.41 4.54 22.53
CA GLY A 33 23.55 5.89 23.03
C GLY A 33 22.36 6.73 22.56
N PHE A 34 21.95 7.71 23.37
CA PHE A 34 20.86 8.63 23.02
C PHE A 34 21.02 9.27 21.62
N GLU A 35 22.26 9.41 21.16
CA GLU A 35 22.64 9.93 19.84
C GLU A 35 22.22 9.02 18.66
N TRP A 36 22.13 7.71 18.88
CA TRP A 36 21.64 6.75 17.88
C TRP A 36 20.12 6.59 17.93
N GLY A 37 19.48 7.09 19.00
CA GLY A 37 18.03 7.07 19.19
C GLY A 37 17.30 8.33 18.71
N SER A 38 18.02 9.39 18.34
CA SER A 38 17.44 10.63 17.81
C SER A 38 17.17 10.56 16.30
N SER A 39 16.17 11.30 15.84
CA SER A 39 15.87 11.48 14.42
C SER A 39 17.08 12.03 13.66
N TYR A 40 17.34 11.51 12.45
CA TYR A 40 18.43 11.97 11.61
C TYR A 40 18.11 13.35 11.01
N GLU A 41 18.78 14.40 11.49
CA GLU A 41 18.73 15.75 10.90
C GLU A 41 20.09 16.13 10.28
N CYS A 42 20.63 15.26 9.42
CA CYS A 42 21.89 15.53 8.71
C CYS A 42 23.07 15.89 9.65
N GLY A 43 23.11 15.31 10.85
CA GLY A 43 24.15 15.56 11.85
C GLY A 43 23.90 16.75 12.79
N PHE A 44 22.77 17.45 12.65
CA PHE A 44 22.33 18.48 13.59
C PHE A 44 21.44 17.90 14.70
N PHE A 45 21.34 18.64 15.81
CA PHE A 45 20.40 18.31 16.89
C PHE A 45 18.97 18.62 16.45
N SER A 46 18.05 17.67 16.67
CA SER A 46 16.63 17.89 16.35
C SER A 46 16.05 19.02 17.19
N ALA A 47 15.87 20.18 16.58
CA ALA A 47 15.40 21.38 17.27
C ALA A 47 13.88 21.41 17.43
N MET A 48 13.15 20.69 16.57
CA MET A 48 11.68 20.73 16.52
C MET A 48 11.10 19.36 16.17
N ILE A 49 9.88 19.10 16.66
CA ILE A 49 9.13 17.91 16.27
C ILE A 49 8.72 18.08 14.80
N SER A 50 9.02 17.09 13.97
CA SER A 50 8.56 17.01 12.59
C SER A 50 7.05 16.76 12.57
N LEU A 51 6.27 17.82 12.75
CA LEU A 51 4.83 17.80 12.47
C LEU A 51 4.66 18.12 11.00
N ASP A 52 4.54 17.08 10.18
CA ASP A 52 4.13 17.26 8.80
C ASP A 52 2.68 17.76 8.77
N CYS A 53 2.50 19.00 8.34
CA CYS A 53 1.18 19.54 8.04
C CYS A 53 0.58 18.72 6.91
N PHE A 54 -0.62 18.17 7.14
CA PHE A 54 -1.35 17.40 6.14
C PHE A 54 -1.58 18.25 4.89
N SER A 55 -1.03 17.82 3.75
CA SER A 55 -1.28 18.48 2.48
C SER A 55 -2.59 17.97 1.86
N PHE A 56 -3.47 18.91 1.50
CA PHE A 56 -4.73 18.64 0.82
C PHE A 56 -4.55 17.96 -0.55
N THR A 57 -3.38 18.09 -1.18
CA THR A 57 -3.12 17.46 -2.48
C THR A 57 -3.12 15.94 -2.39
N TYR A 58 -2.55 15.36 -1.34
CA TYR A 58 -2.58 13.91 -1.10
C TYR A 58 -3.98 13.41 -0.80
N PHE A 59 -4.77 14.20 -0.09
CA PHE A 59 -6.17 13.85 0.18
C PHE A 59 -6.99 13.74 -1.10
N SER A 60 -6.90 14.74 -1.98
CA SER A 60 -7.63 14.73 -3.25
C SER A 60 -7.21 13.57 -4.14
N LEU A 61 -5.92 13.24 -4.20
CA LEU A 61 -5.43 12.07 -4.93
C LEU A 61 -5.96 10.74 -4.37
N LEU A 62 -6.04 10.61 -3.04
CA LEU A 62 -6.60 9.41 -2.41
C LEU A 62 -8.07 9.23 -2.76
N VAL A 63 -8.86 10.31 -2.74
CA VAL A 63 -10.28 10.26 -3.10
C VAL A 63 -10.47 9.84 -4.56
N VAL A 64 -9.72 10.44 -5.49
CA VAL A 64 -9.75 10.06 -6.92
C VAL A 64 -9.35 8.59 -7.11
N PHE A 65 -8.31 8.13 -6.40
CA PHE A 65 -7.88 6.73 -6.45
C PHE A 65 -8.98 5.76 -6.00
N VAL A 66 -9.66 6.06 -4.89
CA VAL A 66 -10.75 5.20 -4.37
C VAL A 66 -11.94 5.15 -5.33
N ILE A 67 -12.29 6.27 -5.96
CA ILE A 67 -13.39 6.32 -6.95
C ILE A 67 -13.01 5.49 -8.18
N PHE A 68 -11.79 5.66 -8.71
CA PHE A 68 -11.33 4.94 -9.88
C PHE A 68 -11.23 3.42 -9.64
N ASP A 69 -10.81 2.99 -8.44
CA ASP A 69 -10.78 1.57 -8.07
C ASP A 69 -12.19 0.95 -8.05
N LEU A 70 -13.19 1.69 -7.58
CA LEU A 70 -14.60 1.27 -7.63
C LEU A 70 -15.11 1.15 -9.07
N GLU A 71 -14.76 2.08 -9.95
CA GLU A 71 -15.13 2.04 -11.37
C GLU A 71 -14.53 0.84 -12.10
N VAL A 72 -13.25 0.53 -11.83
CA VAL A 72 -12.57 -0.66 -12.39
C VAL A 72 -13.21 -1.94 -11.86
N PHE A 73 -13.61 -1.99 -10.58
CA PHE A 73 -14.32 -3.13 -10.02
C PHE A 73 -15.64 -3.41 -10.75
N LEU A 74 -16.39 -2.38 -11.15
CA LEU A 74 -17.61 -2.53 -11.94
C LEU A 74 -17.33 -3.10 -13.35
N LEU A 75 -16.17 -2.79 -13.94
CA LEU A 75 -15.74 -3.31 -15.25
C LEU A 75 -15.19 -4.73 -15.21
N LEU A 76 -14.82 -5.27 -14.04
CA LEU A 76 -14.17 -6.57 -13.90
C LEU A 76 -14.97 -7.74 -14.53
N ASN A 77 -16.30 -7.63 -14.56
CA ASN A 77 -17.17 -8.65 -15.13
C ASN A 77 -17.29 -8.58 -16.67
N MET A 78 -16.80 -7.52 -17.32
CA MET A 78 -16.86 -7.35 -18.77
C MET A 78 -16.17 -8.49 -19.55
N PRO A 79 -14.92 -8.91 -19.26
CA PRO A 79 -14.27 -10.00 -20.00
C PRO A 79 -14.90 -11.38 -19.74
N LEU A 80 -15.64 -11.54 -18.63
CA LEU A 80 -16.33 -12.79 -18.29
C LEU A 80 -17.63 -12.96 -19.10
N GLN A 81 -18.20 -11.87 -19.62
CA GLN A 81 -19.38 -11.93 -20.47
C GLN A 81 -18.96 -12.06 -21.93
N GLY A 82 -19.42 -13.12 -22.60
CA GLY A 82 -19.10 -13.38 -24.00
C GLY A 82 -19.59 -12.28 -24.96
N VAL A 83 -18.97 -12.19 -26.14
CA VAL A 83 -19.21 -11.16 -27.18
C VAL A 83 -20.67 -11.06 -27.65
N LEU A 84 -21.47 -12.11 -27.45
CA LEU A 84 -22.87 -12.20 -27.88
C LEU A 84 -23.88 -11.65 -26.86
N PHE A 85 -23.44 -11.09 -25.73
CA PHE A 85 -24.35 -10.47 -24.77
C PHE A 85 -24.85 -9.10 -25.25
N GLY A 86 -26.17 -8.88 -25.23
CA GLY A 86 -26.80 -7.62 -25.62
C GLY A 86 -26.42 -6.40 -24.76
N ASN A 87 -25.78 -6.62 -23.60
CA ASN A 87 -25.38 -5.58 -22.65
C ASN A 87 -24.05 -4.87 -23.01
N PHE A 88 -23.40 -5.23 -24.12
CA PHE A 88 -22.13 -4.61 -24.53
C PHE A 88 -22.21 -3.08 -24.68
N TRP A 89 -23.35 -2.58 -25.17
CA TRP A 89 -23.59 -1.14 -25.33
C TRP A 89 -23.55 -0.38 -24.00
N CYS A 90 -24.03 -0.99 -22.90
CA CYS A 90 -23.99 -0.40 -21.58
C CYS A 90 -22.55 -0.26 -21.05
N TYR A 91 -21.70 -1.25 -21.29
CA TYR A 91 -20.28 -1.19 -20.90
C TYR A 91 -19.51 -0.11 -21.69
N TYR A 92 -19.77 0.01 -23.00
CA TYR A 92 -19.16 1.08 -23.80
C TYR A 92 -19.63 2.46 -23.37
N PHE A 93 -20.92 2.62 -23.06
CA PHE A 93 -21.44 3.87 -22.52
C PHE A 93 -20.79 4.20 -21.16
N PHE A 94 -20.65 3.21 -20.28
CA PHE A 94 -19.98 3.38 -19.00
C PHE A 94 -18.51 3.81 -19.16
N LEU A 95 -17.76 3.20 -20.08
CA LEU A 95 -16.39 3.61 -20.39
C LEU A 95 -16.29 5.05 -20.90
N LEU A 96 -17.26 5.50 -21.68
CA LEU A 96 -17.33 6.88 -22.17
C LEU A 96 -17.55 7.86 -21.01
N VAL A 97 -18.49 7.56 -20.11
CA VAL A 97 -18.74 8.38 -18.91
C VAL A 97 -17.51 8.44 -18.01
N MET A 98 -16.86 7.31 -17.76
CA MET A 98 -15.62 7.21 -16.99
C MET A 98 -14.51 8.10 -17.59
N PHE A 99 -14.32 8.03 -18.92
CA PHE A 99 -13.35 8.86 -19.62
C PHE A 99 -13.65 10.37 -19.49
N LEU A 100 -14.91 10.77 -19.65
CA LEU A 100 -15.30 12.17 -19.50
C LEU A 100 -15.13 12.67 -18.06
N GLY A 101 -15.47 11.85 -17.06
CA GLY A 101 -15.27 12.18 -15.64
C GLY A 101 -13.80 12.47 -15.34
N PHE A 102 -12.91 11.58 -15.79
CA PHE A 102 -11.46 11.76 -15.63
C PHE A 102 -10.93 13.02 -16.32
N VAL A 103 -11.43 13.34 -17.52
CA VAL A 103 -11.05 14.57 -18.24
C VAL A 103 -11.46 15.82 -17.45
N VAL A 104 -12.67 15.84 -16.86
CA VAL A 104 -13.13 16.96 -16.02
C VAL A 104 -12.26 17.12 -14.77
N GLU A 105 -11.86 16.03 -14.13
CA GLU A 105 -10.98 16.05 -12.98
C GLU A 105 -9.57 16.56 -13.31
N LEU A 106 -9.03 16.15 -14.47
CA LEU A 106 -7.75 16.65 -14.98
C LEU A 106 -7.77 18.16 -15.20
N PHE A 107 -8.81 18.69 -15.86
CA PHE A 107 -8.94 20.13 -16.09
C PHE A 107 -9.17 20.92 -14.79
N SER A 108 -9.88 20.33 -13.83
CA SER A 108 -10.09 20.94 -12.50
C SER A 108 -8.80 21.02 -11.67
N GLY A 109 -7.77 20.26 -12.03
CA GLY A 109 -6.45 20.34 -11.43
C GLY A 109 -6.29 19.55 -10.13
N TYR A 110 -7.26 18.71 -9.74
CA TYR A 110 -7.17 17.82 -8.58
C TYR A 110 -6.05 16.78 -8.69
N VAL A 111 -5.64 16.46 -9.92
CA VAL A 111 -4.58 15.49 -10.24
C VAL A 111 -3.21 16.17 -10.39
N ARG A 112 -3.14 17.51 -10.41
CA ARG A 112 -1.86 18.20 -10.56
C ARG A 112 -1.09 18.20 -9.25
N TRP A 113 0.11 17.64 -9.30
CA TRP A 113 1.10 17.83 -8.26
C TRP A 113 1.71 19.22 -8.41
N VAL A 114 1.26 20.15 -7.57
CA VAL A 114 1.95 21.42 -7.36
C VAL A 114 2.86 21.20 -6.14
N TYR A 115 4.17 21.28 -6.37
CA TYR A 115 5.17 21.31 -5.32
C TYR A 115 5.06 22.60 -4.49
#